data_AF-A0A433MWM2-F1
#
_entry.id   AF-A0A433MWM2-F1
#
_cell.length_a   1.000
_cell.length_b   1.000
_cell.length_c   1.000
_cell.angle_alpha   90.00
_cell.angle_beta   90.00
_cell.angle_gamma   90.00
#
_symmetry.space_group_name_H-M   'P 1'
#
loop_
_entity.id
_entity.type
_entity.pdbx_description
1 polymer ?
#
loop_
_entity_poly.entity_id
_entity_poly.type
_entity_poly.pdbx_seq_one_letter_code
_entity_poly.pdbx_strand_id
1 'polypeptide(L)'
;MSLQELKEQACKLSVSDRLTLISAIIQSLQDTSQTEDWQYLVARPHPWRKQLYIKGRKLLASTVWQDMIANQMSPEQAAENWDLPLSAIHETIRYCESHQELLKLEADEEHYRLEEKGVSLESTNAA
;
A
#
# COMPACT_ATOMS: atom_id res chain seq x y z
N MET A 1 15.63 17.55 12.15
CA MET A 1 16.95 16.97 11.83
C MET A 1 16.91 16.43 10.42
N SER A 2 17.92 16.73 9.61
CA SER A 2 18.06 16.18 8.26
C SER A 2 18.65 14.77 8.30
N LEU A 3 18.45 14.00 7.23
CA LEU A 3 19.09 12.68 7.05
C LEU A 3 20.63 12.77 7.07
N GLN A 4 21.18 13.89 6.62
CA GLN A 4 22.62 14.15 6.64
C GLN A 4 23.15 14.31 8.06
N GLU A 5 22.44 15.06 8.90
CA GLU A 5 22.82 15.27 10.31
C GLU A 5 22.77 13.94 11.10
N LEU A 6 21.75 13.11 10.83
CA LEU A 6 21.61 11.78 11.43
C LEU A 6 22.78 10.85 11.02
N LYS A 7 23.16 10.87 9.74
CA LYS A 7 24.29 10.06 9.24
C LYS A 7 25.61 10.49 9.88
N GLU A 8 25.87 11.79 10.00
CA GLU A 8 27.08 12.29 10.66
C GLU A 8 27.14 11.92 12.15
N GLN A 9 26.01 11.98 12.85
CA GLN A 9 25.94 11.57 14.25
C GLN A 9 26.16 10.06 14.41
N ALA A 10 25.58 9.24 13.54
CA ALA A 10 25.78 7.79 13.56
C ALA A 10 27.24 7.37 13.27
N CYS A 11 27.96 8.12 12.42
CA CYS A 11 29.38 7.86 12.13
C CYS A 11 30.32 8.15 13.33
N LYS A 12 29.89 8.98 14.28
CA LYS A 12 30.67 9.31 15.50
C LYS A 12 30.55 8.25 16.61
N LEU A 13 29.63 7.30 16.46
CA LEU A 13 29.39 6.24 17.44
C LEU A 13 30.46 5.14 17.39
N SER A 14 30.65 4.44 18.51
CA SER A 14 31.46 3.23 18.54
C SER A 14 30.84 2.14 17.64
N VAL A 15 31.63 1.12 17.25
CA VAL A 15 31.11 0.02 16.42
C VAL A 15 29.98 -0.73 17.15
N SER A 16 30.09 -0.87 18.47
CA SER A 16 29.06 -1.50 19.30
C SER A 16 27.75 -0.69 19.28
N ASP A 17 27.83 0.62 19.49
CA ASP A 17 26.64 1.49 19.52
C ASP A 17 25.98 1.57 18.15
N ARG A 18 26.77 1.54 17.06
CA ARG A 18 26.24 1.43 15.69
C ARG A 18 25.46 0.14 15.46
N LEU A 19 25.97 -1.00 15.94
CA LEU A 19 25.28 -2.27 15.83
C LEU A 19 23.97 -2.27 16.64
N THR A 20 23.98 -1.71 17.85
CA THR A 20 22.78 -1.54 18.67
C THR A 20 21.74 -0.64 17.97
N LEU A 21 22.18 0.49 17.41
CA LEU A 21 21.30 1.40 16.67
C LEU A 21 20.69 0.74 15.43
N ILE A 22 21.50 0.02 14.64
CA ILE A 22 21.01 -0.72 13.47
C ILE A 22 19.99 -1.78 13.89
N SER A 23 20.27 -2.53 14.97
CA SER A 23 19.36 -3.55 15.49
C SER A 23 18.03 -2.93 15.97
N ALA A 24 18.08 -1.81 16.66
CA ALA A 24 16.88 -1.08 17.11
C ALA A 24 16.06 -0.52 15.93
N ILE A 25 16.73 -0.02 14.88
CA ILE A 25 16.06 0.41 13.64
C ILE A 25 15.40 -0.79 12.95
N ILE A 26 16.10 -1.91 12.79
CA ILE A 26 15.53 -3.12 12.19
C ILE A 26 14.33 -3.61 13.00
N GLN A 27 14.43 -3.68 14.32
CA GLN A 27 13.31 -4.07 15.19
C GLN A 27 12.13 -3.11 15.06
N SER A 28 12.38 -1.79 15.09
CA SER A 28 11.33 -0.79 14.91
C SER A 28 10.65 -0.90 13.53
N LEU A 29 11.39 -1.25 12.48
CA LEU A 29 10.83 -1.47 11.15
C LEU A 29 10.07 -2.81 11.05
N GLN A 30 10.51 -3.84 11.78
CA GLN A 30 9.81 -5.11 11.88
C GLN A 30 8.52 -5.01 12.71
N ASP A 31 8.50 -4.20 13.76
CA ASP A 31 7.30 -3.96 14.56
C ASP A 31 6.25 -3.14 13.79
N THR A 32 6.67 -2.33 12.80
CA THR A 32 5.75 -1.70 11.84
C THR A 32 5.24 -2.64 10.76
N SER A 33 5.97 -3.72 10.47
CA SER A 33 5.40 -4.85 9.71
C SER A 33 4.64 -5.74 10.67
N GLN A 34 3.55 -5.21 11.24
CA GLN A 34 2.50 -6.08 11.77
C GLN A 34 2.20 -7.07 10.65
N THR A 35 2.53 -8.34 10.87
CA THR A 35 2.02 -9.45 10.07
C THR A 35 0.52 -9.45 10.31
N GLU A 36 -0.20 -8.55 9.63
CA GLU A 36 -1.64 -8.55 9.62
C GLU A 36 -2.05 -9.86 8.94
N ASP A 37 -2.60 -10.77 9.75
CA ASP A 37 -3.15 -12.05 9.33
C ASP A 37 -4.41 -11.78 8.49
N TRP A 38 -4.21 -11.31 7.27
CA TRP A 38 -5.30 -11.02 6.35
C TRP A 38 -6.03 -12.31 5.98
N GLN A 39 -7.32 -12.37 6.28
CA GLN A 39 -8.11 -13.57 6.04
C GLN A 39 -8.49 -13.70 4.54
N TYR A 40 -8.89 -12.57 3.96
CA TYR A 40 -9.42 -12.40 2.60
C TYR A 40 -8.46 -11.67 1.67
N LEU A 41 -7.36 -11.09 2.17
CA LEU A 41 -6.33 -10.48 1.34
C LEU A 41 -5.08 -11.35 1.23
N VAL A 42 -4.39 -11.28 0.10
CA VAL A 42 -3.18 -12.07 -0.15
C VAL A 42 -2.21 -11.32 -1.05
N ALA A 43 -0.92 -11.40 -0.72
CA ALA A 43 0.15 -10.94 -1.59
C ALA A 43 0.28 -11.88 -2.80
N ARG A 44 0.53 -11.32 -3.98
CA ARG A 44 0.81 -12.10 -5.19
C ARG A 44 2.13 -11.63 -5.80
N PRO A 45 2.94 -12.54 -6.37
CA PRO A 45 4.11 -12.15 -7.13
C PRO A 45 3.71 -11.23 -8.29
N HIS A 46 4.28 -10.04 -8.33
CA HIS A 46 4.11 -9.08 -9.40
C HIS A 46 5.41 -8.29 -9.60
N PRO A 47 5.78 -7.88 -10.83
CA PRO A 47 7.10 -7.30 -11.10
C PRO A 47 7.45 -6.02 -10.32
N TRP A 48 6.45 -5.28 -9.84
CA TRP A 48 6.64 -4.00 -9.15
C TRP A 48 5.56 -3.72 -8.09
N ARG A 49 4.30 -3.99 -8.41
CA ARG A 49 3.16 -3.88 -7.48
C ARG A 49 3.27 -4.80 -6.26
N LYS A 50 2.99 -4.27 -5.08
CA LYS A 50 2.97 -4.92 -3.76
C LYS A 50 1.59 -4.93 -3.11
N GLN A 51 0.61 -4.19 -3.65
CA GLN A 51 -0.77 -4.23 -3.17
C GLN A 51 -1.33 -5.65 -3.00
N LEU A 52 -2.17 -5.82 -1.99
CA LEU A 52 -2.85 -7.08 -1.72
C LEU A 52 -4.06 -7.28 -2.63
N TYR A 53 -4.28 -8.54 -2.97
CA TYR A 53 -5.41 -8.99 -3.78
C TYR A 53 -6.46 -9.67 -2.91
N ILE A 54 -7.71 -9.61 -3.34
CA ILE A 54 -8.76 -10.48 -2.81
C ILE A 54 -8.38 -11.95 -3.10
N LYS A 55 -8.35 -12.76 -2.04
CA LYS A 55 -7.98 -14.18 -2.09
C LYS A 55 -8.91 -14.94 -3.05
N GLY A 56 -8.32 -15.77 -3.90
CA GLY A 56 -9.07 -16.49 -4.93
C GLY A 56 -9.51 -15.65 -6.14
N ARG A 57 -9.28 -14.33 -6.15
CA ARG A 57 -9.63 -13.44 -7.27
C ARG A 57 -8.39 -12.71 -7.82
N LYS A 58 -8.47 -12.25 -9.08
CA LYS A 58 -7.49 -11.33 -9.69
C LYS A 58 -7.96 -9.88 -9.51
N LEU A 59 -8.32 -9.52 -8.29
CA LEU A 59 -8.93 -8.24 -7.94
C LEU A 59 -8.12 -7.60 -6.82
N LEU A 60 -7.67 -6.36 -7.01
CA LEU A 60 -6.95 -5.61 -5.98
C LEU A 60 -7.93 -5.09 -4.93
N ALA A 61 -7.47 -5.02 -3.67
CA ALA A 61 -8.24 -4.43 -2.59
C ALA A 61 -8.58 -2.94 -2.87
N SER A 62 -7.60 -2.19 -3.40
CA SER A 62 -7.77 -0.78 -3.76
C SER A 62 -8.84 -0.54 -4.81
N THR A 63 -8.98 -1.42 -5.81
CA THR A 63 -10.02 -1.30 -6.85
C THR A 63 -11.41 -1.35 -6.25
N VAL A 64 -11.65 -2.29 -5.32
CA VAL A 64 -12.94 -2.39 -4.62
C VAL A 64 -13.18 -1.12 -3.81
N TRP A 65 -12.19 -0.67 -3.04
CA TRP A 65 -12.32 0.50 -2.18
C TRP A 65 -12.52 1.81 -2.96
N GLN A 66 -11.81 2.00 -4.08
CA GLN A 66 -11.98 3.16 -4.96
C GLN A 66 -13.36 3.16 -5.62
N ASP A 67 -13.83 2.01 -6.08
CA ASP A 67 -15.18 1.86 -6.64
C ASP A 67 -16.26 2.16 -5.58
N MET A 68 -16.06 1.72 -4.34
CA MET A 68 -16.93 2.09 -3.22
C MET A 68 -17.01 3.60 -3.01
N ILE A 69 -15.87 4.29 -2.99
CA ILE A 69 -15.83 5.75 -2.81
C ILE A 69 -16.48 6.46 -3.99
N ALA A 70 -16.15 6.08 -5.23
CA ALA A 70 -16.66 6.71 -6.44
C ALA A 70 -18.18 6.60 -6.55
N ASN A 71 -18.74 5.46 -6.17
CA ASN A 71 -20.18 5.19 -6.22
C ASN A 71 -20.90 5.43 -4.88
N GLN A 72 -20.20 5.92 -3.85
CA GLN A 72 -20.75 6.17 -2.50
C GLN A 72 -21.46 4.94 -1.91
N MET A 73 -20.92 3.75 -2.17
CA MET A 73 -21.50 2.48 -1.68
C MET A 73 -21.27 2.29 -0.19
N SER A 74 -22.28 1.80 0.51
CA SER A 74 -22.10 1.22 1.84
C SER A 74 -21.31 -0.11 1.77
N PRO A 75 -20.72 -0.59 2.87
CA PRO A 75 -20.06 -1.89 2.91
C PRO A 75 -20.96 -3.05 2.46
N GLU A 76 -22.26 -3.02 2.79
CA GLU A 76 -23.24 -4.03 2.41
C GLU A 76 -23.53 -3.99 0.91
N GLN A 77 -23.70 -2.79 0.34
CA GLN A 77 -23.90 -2.61 -1.10
C GLN A 77 -22.67 -3.08 -1.88
N ALA A 78 -21.47 -2.79 -1.38
CA ALA A 78 -20.23 -3.24 -2.00
C ALA A 78 -20.09 -4.77 -1.93
N ALA A 79 -20.48 -5.39 -0.81
CA ALA A 79 -20.48 -6.83 -0.65
C ALA A 79 -21.39 -7.51 -1.69
N GLU A 80 -22.59 -6.96 -1.91
CA GLU A 80 -23.51 -7.43 -2.96
C GLU A 80 -22.97 -7.18 -4.36
N ASN A 81 -22.54 -5.94 -4.66
CA ASN A 81 -22.05 -5.53 -5.97
C ASN A 81 -20.83 -6.35 -6.44
N TRP A 82 -19.88 -6.58 -5.54
CA TRP A 82 -18.66 -7.31 -5.83
C TRP A 82 -18.80 -8.81 -5.60
N ASP A 83 -19.95 -9.31 -5.12
CA ASP A 83 -20.15 -10.70 -4.70
C ASP A 83 -19.05 -11.14 -3.72
N LEU A 84 -18.86 -10.38 -2.65
CA LEU A 84 -17.85 -10.64 -1.61
C LEU A 84 -18.50 -10.75 -0.24
N PRO A 85 -17.95 -11.57 0.68
CA PRO A 85 -18.38 -11.55 2.07
C PRO A 85 -18.21 -10.13 2.67
N LEU A 86 -19.17 -9.70 3.48
CA LEU A 86 -19.12 -8.39 4.15
C LEU A 86 -17.82 -8.21 4.97
N SER A 87 -17.34 -9.29 5.59
CA SER A 87 -16.05 -9.32 6.30
C SER A 87 -14.84 -9.01 5.40
N ALA A 88 -14.86 -9.46 4.13
CA ALA A 88 -13.83 -9.17 3.15
C ALA A 88 -13.84 -7.70 2.73
N ILE A 89 -15.03 -7.08 2.66
CA ILE A 89 -15.17 -5.65 2.40
C ILE A 89 -14.60 -4.83 3.55
N HIS A 90 -14.96 -5.13 4.79
CA HIS A 90 -14.38 -4.42 5.94
C HIS A 90 -12.86 -4.57 6.04
N GLU A 91 -12.35 -5.78 5.76
CA GLU A 91 -10.91 -6.01 5.71
C GLU A 91 -10.22 -5.20 4.58
N THR A 92 -10.88 -5.09 3.42
CA THR A 92 -10.42 -4.27 2.30
C THR A 92 -10.35 -2.79 2.68
N ILE A 93 -11.39 -2.26 3.33
CA ILE A 93 -11.41 -0.88 3.83
C ILE A 93 -10.24 -0.65 4.80
N ARG A 94 -10.10 -1.52 5.82
CA ARG A 94 -9.04 -1.42 6.83
C ARG A 94 -7.65 -1.44 6.18
N TYR A 95 -7.43 -2.34 5.23
CA TYR A 95 -6.18 -2.41 4.48
C TYR A 95 -5.90 -1.12 3.71
N CYS A 96 -6.88 -0.62 2.95
CA CYS A 96 -6.68 0.58 2.18
C CYS A 96 -6.42 1.79 3.08
N GLU A 97 -7.19 1.99 4.14
CA GLU A 97 -7.00 3.11 5.08
C GLU A 97 -5.62 3.10 5.75
N SER A 98 -5.11 1.92 6.12
CA SER A 98 -3.78 1.77 6.74
C SER A 98 -2.61 1.85 5.75
N HIS A 99 -2.85 1.65 4.45
CA HIS A 99 -1.79 1.55 3.42
C HIS A 99 -1.87 2.67 2.36
N GLN A 100 -2.43 3.84 2.69
CA GLN A 100 -2.59 4.96 1.75
C GLN A 100 -1.28 5.37 1.06
N GLU A 101 -0.16 5.40 1.78
CA GLU A 101 1.14 5.76 1.21
C GLU A 101 1.60 4.76 0.12
N LEU A 102 1.39 3.47 0.36
CA LEU A 102 1.68 2.43 -0.63
C LEU A 102 0.80 2.59 -1.87
N LEU A 103 -0.50 2.82 -1.68
CA LEU A 103 -1.45 3.00 -2.80
C LEU A 103 -1.05 4.21 -3.66
N LYS A 104 -0.64 5.31 -3.02
CA LYS A 104 -0.16 6.50 -3.72
C LYS A 104 1.13 6.23 -4.51
N LEU A 105 2.13 5.63 -3.88
CA LEU A 105 3.41 5.29 -4.53
C LEU A 105 3.20 4.40 -5.75
N GLU A 106 2.29 3.43 -5.66
CA GLU A 106 2.00 2.54 -6.78
C GLU A 106 1.18 3.20 -7.89
N ALA A 107 0.31 4.17 -7.56
CA ALA A 107 -0.39 4.97 -8.56
C ALA A 107 0.59 5.87 -9.34
N ASP A 108 1.55 6.49 -8.64
CA ASP A 108 2.61 7.30 -9.26
C ASP A 108 3.51 6.43 -10.17
N GLU A 109 3.88 5.22 -9.73
CA GLU A 109 4.63 4.25 -10.54
C GLU A 109 3.83 3.77 -11.76
N GLU A 110 2.52 3.54 -11.62
CA GLU A 110 1.64 3.18 -12.74
C GLU A 110 1.56 4.31 -13.77
N HIS A 111 1.46 5.56 -13.30
CA HIS A 111 1.49 6.75 -14.14
C HIS A 111 2.80 6.83 -14.95
N TYR A 112 3.95 6.76 -14.28
CA TYR A 112 5.26 6.78 -14.93
C TYR A 112 5.39 5.71 -16.01
N ARG A 113 4.98 4.47 -15.71
CA ARG A 113 5.02 3.36 -16.68
C ARG A 113 4.09 3.54 -17.87
N LEU A 114 2.98 4.25 -17.70
CA LEU A 114 2.05 4.58 -18.78
C LEU A 114 2.65 5.68 -19.67
N GLU A 115 3.26 6.70 -19.07
CA GLU A 115 3.98 7.75 -19.80
C GLU A 115 5.16 7.20 -20.62
N GLU A 116 5.96 6.29 -20.05
CA GLU A 116 7.05 5.62 -20.78
C GLU A 116 6.55 4.83 -22.00
N LYS A 117 5.31 4.34 -21.95
CA LYS A 117 4.64 3.66 -23.07
C LYS A 117 3.97 4.62 -24.06
N GLY A 118 4.07 5.93 -23.84
CA GLY A 118 3.48 6.97 -24.68
C GLY A 118 1.98 7.19 -24.44
N VAL A 119 1.43 6.72 -23.33
CA VAL A 119 0.04 7.00 -22.94
C VAL A 119 0.01 8.34 -22.20
N SER A 120 -0.56 9.37 -22.83
CA SER A 120 -0.86 10.62 -22.14
C SER A 120 -2.08 10.44 -21.25
N LEU A 121 -1.92 10.68 -19.95
CA LEU A 121 -3.00 10.65 -18.96
C LEU A 121 -3.62 12.03 -18.72
N GLU A 122 -3.34 13.01 -19.58
CA GLU A 122 -4.02 14.30 -19.52
C GLU A 122 -5.53 14.09 -19.65
N SER A 123 -6.25 14.35 -18.56
CA SER A 123 -7.70 14.45 -18.58
C SER A 123 -8.05 15.54 -19.59
N THR A 124 -8.62 15.15 -20.73
CA THR A 124 -9.41 16.09 -21.51
C THR A 124 -10.63 16.38 -20.64
N ASN A 125 -10.53 17.38 -19.76
CA ASN A 125 -11.69 18.00 -19.14
C ASN A 125 -12.50 18.65 -20.27
N ALA A 126 -13.31 17.85 -20.95
CA ALA A 126 -14.26 18.29 -21.94
C ALA A 126 -15.48 18.85 -21.21
N ALA A 127 -15.55 20.18 -21.21
CA ALA A 127 -16.71 21.08 -21.14
C ALA A 127 -17.82 20.80 -20.11
#